data_AF-A0A4U9HCN4-F1
#
_entry.id   AF-A0A4U9HCN4-F1
#
_cell.length_a   1.000
_cell.length_b   1.000
_cell.length_c   1.000
_cell.angle_alpha   90.00
_cell.angle_beta   90.00
_cell.angle_gamma   90.00
#
_symmetry.space_group_name_H-M   'P 1'
#
loop_
_entity.id
_entity.type
_entity.pdbx_description
1 polymer ?
#
loop_
_entity_poly.entity_id
_entity_poly.type
_entity_poly.pdbx_seq_one_letter_code
_entity_poly.pdbx_strand_id
1 'polypeptide(L)'
;MAVYLASFNPPQPDDEAAALKQRLLQRETQAKTLASEGARLYSGACMACHAQSEGAQLAGVRPALALNSNLNDASPDNAIRVVLNGIAVPATPALGTMPPFANHLSDRQIAVLLNYLRTEQAGKAAWPDLQQRVTALRSAQ
;
A
#
# COMPACT_ATOMS: atom_id res chain seq x y z
N MET A 1 -23.84 -38.73 15.97
CA MET A 1 -22.84 -38.71 14.88
C MET A 1 -23.50 -38.12 13.65
N ALA A 2 -23.29 -36.82 13.37
CA ALA A 2 -23.92 -36.10 12.25
C ALA A 2 -22.88 -35.33 11.42
N VAL A 3 -21.68 -35.91 11.29
CA VAL A 3 -20.54 -35.24 10.63
C VAL A 3 -20.47 -35.55 9.13
N TYR A 4 -21.19 -36.58 8.66
CA TYR A 4 -21.08 -37.09 7.29
C TYR A 4 -22.00 -36.41 6.26
N LEU A 5 -23.13 -35.84 6.70
CA LEU A 5 -24.10 -35.20 5.78
C LEU A 5 -23.68 -33.79 5.34
N ALA A 6 -22.82 -33.10 6.10
CA ALA A 6 -22.32 -31.77 5.72
C ALA A 6 -21.36 -31.81 4.52
N SER A 7 -20.64 -32.93 4.33
CA SER A 7 -19.64 -33.10 3.26
C SER A 7 -20.23 -33.39 1.87
N PHE A 8 -21.52 -33.68 1.75
CA PHE A 8 -22.20 -33.96 0.47
C PHE A 8 -23.29 -32.95 0.11
N ASN A 9 -23.44 -31.87 0.89
CA ASN A 9 -24.38 -30.82 0.52
C ASN A 9 -23.77 -30.00 -0.63
N PRO A 10 -24.32 -30.04 -1.86
CA PRO A 10 -23.88 -29.11 -2.89
C PRO A 10 -24.12 -27.68 -2.40
N PRO A 11 -23.23 -26.73 -2.74
CA PRO A 11 -23.41 -25.33 -2.38
C PRO A 11 -24.81 -24.89 -2.83
N GLN A 12 -25.58 -24.31 -1.91
CA GLN A 12 -26.92 -23.89 -2.25
C GLN A 12 -26.84 -22.70 -3.21
N PRO A 13 -27.83 -22.50 -4.10
CA PRO A 13 -27.84 -21.37 -5.04
C PRO A 13 -27.67 -20.00 -4.36
N ASP A 14 -28.13 -19.86 -3.12
CA ASP A 14 -27.99 -18.65 -2.31
C ASP A 14 -26.52 -18.41 -1.86
N ASP A 15 -25.77 -19.48 -1.60
CA ASP A 15 -24.35 -19.42 -1.24
C ASP A 15 -23.50 -19.01 -2.46
N GLU A 16 -23.85 -19.51 -3.65
CA GLU A 16 -23.19 -19.13 -4.90
C GLU A 16 -23.49 -17.68 -5.28
N ALA A 17 -24.74 -17.23 -5.11
CA ALA A 17 -25.14 -15.85 -5.33
C ALA A 17 -24.42 -14.89 -4.36
N ALA A 18 -24.30 -15.26 -3.08
CA ALA A 18 -23.55 -14.50 -2.08
C ALA A 18 -22.05 -14.44 -2.43
N ALA A 19 -21.45 -15.56 -2.80
CA ALA A 19 -20.04 -15.62 -3.21
C ALA A 19 -19.77 -14.82 -4.50
N LEU A 20 -20.70 -14.82 -5.46
CA LEU A 20 -20.61 -13.99 -6.66
C LEU A 20 -20.73 -12.51 -6.32
N LYS A 21 -21.72 -12.13 -5.51
CA LYS A 21 -21.89 -10.75 -5.02
C LYS A 21 -20.64 -10.25 -4.30
N GLN A 22 -20.04 -11.09 -3.44
CA GLN A 22 -18.82 -10.75 -2.72
C GLN A 22 -17.62 -10.58 -3.68
N ARG A 23 -17.49 -11.44 -4.70
CA ARG A 23 -16.47 -11.29 -5.75
C ARG A 23 -16.68 -10.03 -6.59
N LEU A 24 -17.91 -9.68 -6.93
CA LEU A 24 -18.24 -8.45 -7.66
C LEU A 24 -17.92 -7.20 -6.83
N LEU A 25 -18.32 -7.18 -5.56
CA LEU A 25 -17.98 -6.10 -4.63
C LEU A 25 -16.47 -5.96 -4.46
N GLN A 26 -15.73 -7.06 -4.31
CA GLN A 26 -14.27 -7.05 -4.25
C GLN A 26 -13.67 -6.44 -5.53
N ARG A 27 -14.15 -6.85 -6.72
CA ARG A 27 -13.70 -6.29 -8.00
C ARG A 27 -14.00 -4.80 -8.13
N GLU A 28 -15.20 -4.36 -7.74
CA GLU A 28 -15.56 -2.94 -7.75
C GLU A 28 -14.70 -2.12 -6.79
N THR A 29 -14.40 -2.66 -5.61
CA THR A 29 -13.53 -2.00 -4.63
C THR A 29 -12.11 -1.92 -5.18
N GLN A 30 -11.60 -3.01 -5.76
CA GLN A 30 -10.27 -3.08 -6.38
C GLN A 30 -10.13 -2.09 -7.56
N ALA A 31 -11.17 -1.99 -8.41
CA ALA A 31 -11.25 -1.03 -9.50
C ALA A 31 -11.30 0.42 -9.00
N LYS A 32 -12.04 0.70 -7.92
CA LYS A 32 -12.10 2.02 -7.27
C LYS A 32 -10.75 2.41 -6.65
N THR A 33 -10.02 1.47 -6.03
CA THR A 33 -8.66 1.74 -5.57
C THR A 33 -7.79 2.16 -6.76
N LEU A 34 -7.72 1.37 -7.84
CA LEU A 34 -6.93 1.68 -9.06
C LEU A 34 -7.39 2.97 -9.78
N ALA A 35 -8.61 3.45 -9.54
CA ALA A 35 -9.11 4.69 -10.13
C ALA A 35 -8.45 5.96 -9.55
N SER A 36 -7.91 5.91 -8.33
CA SER A 36 -7.21 7.04 -7.74
C SER A 36 -5.78 7.19 -8.29
N GLU A 37 -5.30 8.44 -8.41
CA GLU A 37 -3.91 8.71 -8.79
C GLU A 37 -2.91 8.06 -7.81
N GLY A 38 -3.22 8.11 -6.51
CA GLY A 38 -2.40 7.50 -5.46
C GLY A 38 -2.24 5.99 -5.60
N ALA A 39 -3.32 5.27 -5.94
CA ALA A 39 -3.21 3.83 -6.18
C ALA A 39 -2.41 3.48 -7.43
N ARG A 40 -2.51 4.27 -8.50
CA ARG A 40 -1.68 4.07 -9.71
C ARG A 40 -0.20 4.28 -9.41
N LEU A 41 0.11 5.32 -8.63
CA LEU A 41 1.48 5.56 -8.16
C LEU A 41 1.96 4.40 -7.27
N TYR A 42 1.14 3.94 -6.33
CA TYR A 42 1.46 2.80 -5.48
C TYR A 42 1.69 1.51 -6.28
N SER A 43 0.81 1.21 -7.26
CA SER A 43 0.93 0.02 -8.09
C SER A 43 2.21 0.02 -8.92
N GLY A 44 2.60 1.19 -9.45
CA GLY A 44 3.81 1.32 -10.27
C GLY A 44 5.11 1.42 -9.49
N ALA A 45 5.09 2.02 -8.29
CA ALA A 45 6.31 2.38 -7.56
C ALA A 45 6.58 1.51 -6.32
N CYS A 46 5.55 0.99 -5.65
CA CYS A 46 5.70 0.41 -4.31
C CYS A 46 5.25 -1.05 -4.23
N MET A 47 4.23 -1.42 -4.99
CA MET A 47 3.52 -2.70 -4.85
C MET A 47 4.41 -3.93 -5.06
N ALA A 48 5.40 -3.83 -5.96
CA ALA A 48 6.35 -4.91 -6.23
C ALA A 48 7.04 -5.42 -4.95
N CYS A 49 7.31 -4.54 -3.98
CA CYS A 49 7.92 -4.90 -2.71
C CYS A 49 6.92 -4.94 -1.55
N HIS A 50 5.94 -4.03 -1.52
CA HIS A 50 5.11 -3.73 -0.35
C HIS A 50 3.67 -4.22 -0.36
N ALA A 51 3.16 -4.81 -1.46
CA ALA A 51 1.86 -5.47 -1.36
C ALA A 51 1.89 -6.54 -0.27
N GLN A 52 0.74 -6.94 0.27
CA GLN A 52 0.68 -8.05 1.24
C GLN A 52 -0.02 -9.27 0.66
N SER A 53 -0.89 -9.08 -0.33
CA SER A 53 -1.72 -10.14 -0.93
C SER A 53 -1.14 -10.77 -2.21
N GLU A 54 -0.26 -10.08 -2.93
CA GLU A 54 0.21 -10.49 -4.26
C GLU A 54 1.66 -10.06 -4.49
N GLY A 55 2.43 -10.77 -5.31
CA GLY A 55 3.83 -10.42 -5.67
C GLY A 55 4.91 -11.26 -5.00
N ALA A 56 6.12 -11.24 -5.54
CA ALA A 56 7.26 -11.98 -5.02
C ALA A 56 7.75 -11.40 -3.67
N GLN A 57 8.18 -12.27 -2.76
CA GLN A 57 8.86 -11.83 -1.55
C GLN A 57 10.34 -11.58 -1.88
N LEU A 58 10.85 -10.37 -1.63
CA LEU A 58 12.29 -10.14 -1.71
C LEU A 58 12.95 -10.84 -0.52
N ALA A 59 13.77 -11.86 -0.79
CA ALA A 59 14.46 -12.65 0.23
C ALA A 59 13.53 -13.15 1.38
N GLY A 60 12.26 -13.44 1.06
CA GLY A 60 11.27 -13.93 2.03
C GLY A 60 10.62 -12.86 2.91
N VAL A 61 10.91 -11.57 2.71
CA VAL A 61 10.35 -10.48 3.53
C VAL A 61 9.60 -9.46 2.67
N ARG A 62 8.47 -8.98 3.21
CA ARG A 62 7.66 -7.90 2.64
C ARG A 62 7.26 -6.95 3.75
N PRO A 63 7.91 -5.78 3.85
CA PRO A 63 7.61 -4.84 4.92
C PRO A 63 6.19 -4.31 4.76
N ALA A 64 5.33 -4.64 5.73
CA ALA A 64 3.96 -4.17 5.75
C ALA A 64 3.92 -2.66 6.01
N LEU A 65 3.48 -1.88 5.03
CA LEU A 65 3.36 -0.43 5.17
C LEU A 65 2.39 -0.02 6.28
N ALA A 66 1.36 -0.83 6.55
CA ALA A 66 0.43 -0.62 7.66
C ALA A 66 1.13 -0.52 9.04
N LEU A 67 2.26 -1.22 9.21
CA LEU A 67 3.04 -1.24 10.45
C LEU A 67 4.19 -0.23 10.46
N ASN A 68 4.32 0.59 9.41
CA ASN A 68 5.38 1.57 9.31
C ASN A 68 5.08 2.75 10.27
N SER A 69 5.99 3.01 11.21
CA SER A 69 5.85 4.09 12.19
C SER A 69 5.78 5.47 11.53
N ASN A 70 6.52 5.70 10.44
CA ASN A 70 6.51 6.98 9.73
C ASN A 70 5.14 7.27 9.09
N LEU A 71 4.41 6.25 8.64
CA LEU A 71 3.04 6.40 8.13
C LEU A 71 2.01 6.59 9.24
N ASN A 72 2.36 6.32 10.49
CA ASN A 72 1.51 6.51 11.67
C ASN A 72 1.83 7.78 12.46
N ASP A 73 2.99 8.40 12.22
CA ASP A 73 3.44 9.62 12.88
C ASP A 73 2.53 10.82 12.53
N ALA A 74 2.44 11.80 13.43
CA ALA A 74 1.77 13.07 13.14
C ALA A 74 2.53 13.87 12.07
N SER A 75 3.87 13.83 12.10
CA SER A 75 4.72 14.51 11.12
C SER A 75 4.96 13.65 9.87
N PRO A 76 4.84 14.20 8.65
CA PRO A 76 5.13 13.47 7.42
C PRO A 76 6.63 13.37 7.09
N ASP A 77 7.49 14.08 7.81
CA ASP A 77 8.88 14.34 7.40
C ASP A 77 9.69 13.07 7.14
N ASN A 78 9.59 12.10 8.04
CA ASN A 78 10.36 10.86 7.90
C ASN A 78 9.83 10.03 6.71
N ALA A 79 8.52 10.00 6.50
CA ALA A 79 7.93 9.32 5.35
C ALA A 79 8.37 10.00 4.03
N ILE A 80 8.37 11.34 3.99
CA ILE A 80 8.85 12.12 2.85
C ILE A 80 10.32 11.82 2.55
N ARG A 81 11.19 11.87 3.57
CA ARG A 81 12.63 11.62 3.39
C ARG A 81 12.92 10.21 2.89
N VAL A 82 12.20 9.20 3.40
CA VAL A 82 12.35 7.81 2.95
C VAL A 82 11.94 7.66 1.49
N VAL A 83 10.82 8.28 1.07
CA VAL A 83 10.40 8.20 -0.34
C VAL A 83 11.34 8.98 -1.26
N LEU A 84 11.79 10.17 -0.84
CA LEU A 84 12.72 10.97 -1.65
C LEU A 84 14.07 10.25 -1.83
N ASN A 85 14.66 9.75 -0.75
CA ASN A 85 16.04 9.25 -0.72
C ASN A 85 16.17 7.74 -0.84
N GLY A 86 15.07 7.00 -0.70
CA GLY A 86 15.11 5.56 -0.59
C GLY A 86 15.84 5.10 0.68
N ILE A 87 16.21 3.83 0.70
CA ILE A 87 16.95 3.16 1.76
C ILE A 87 18.04 2.33 1.10
N ALA A 88 19.24 2.91 0.98
CA ALA A 88 20.39 2.24 0.37
C ALA A 88 21.00 1.18 1.30
N VAL A 89 20.92 1.39 2.61
CA VAL A 89 21.42 0.45 3.63
C VAL A 89 20.24 0.06 4.52
N PRO A 90 19.59 -1.10 4.28
CA PRO A 90 18.48 -1.54 5.11
C PRO A 90 18.95 -1.96 6.51
N ALA A 91 18.03 -1.94 7.47
CA ALA A 91 18.30 -2.36 8.85
C ALA A 91 18.73 -3.83 8.97
N THR A 92 18.29 -4.69 8.04
CA THR A 92 18.74 -6.07 7.92
C THR A 92 18.95 -6.43 6.45
N PRO A 93 19.87 -7.35 6.13
CA PRO A 93 20.13 -7.76 4.74
C PRO A 93 18.90 -8.32 4.00
N ALA A 94 17.93 -8.88 4.74
CA ALA A 94 16.74 -9.50 4.18
C ALA A 94 15.71 -8.49 3.60
N LEU A 95 15.78 -7.21 3.96
CA LEU A 95 14.80 -6.21 3.53
C LEU A 95 15.03 -5.70 2.09
N GLY A 96 16.21 -5.95 1.51
CA GLY A 96 16.60 -5.33 0.24
C GLY A 96 16.74 -3.81 0.34
N THR A 97 17.19 -3.19 -0.76
CA THR A 97 17.29 -1.73 -0.85
C THR A 97 15.97 -1.14 -1.35
N MET A 98 15.61 0.04 -0.86
CA MET A 98 14.49 0.82 -1.38
C MET A 98 15.05 1.92 -2.30
N PRO A 99 14.65 1.99 -3.58
CA PRO A 99 15.16 3.02 -4.48
C PRO A 99 14.66 4.42 -4.09
N PRO A 100 15.44 5.49 -4.35
CA PRO A 100 14.97 6.87 -4.21
C PRO A 100 13.95 7.22 -5.29
N PHE A 101 12.94 8.03 -4.95
CA PHE A 101 11.94 8.53 -5.90
C PHE A 101 12.07 10.02 -6.22
N ALA A 102 13.02 10.74 -5.62
CA ALA A 102 13.21 12.17 -5.90
C ALA A 102 13.28 12.46 -7.40
N ASN A 103 14.11 11.76 -8.17
CA ASN A 103 14.26 12.07 -9.59
C ASN A 103 13.19 11.42 -10.51
N HIS A 104 12.21 10.71 -9.94
CA HIS A 104 11.21 9.95 -10.69
C HIS A 104 9.79 10.47 -10.50
N LEU A 105 9.50 11.12 -9.36
CA LEU A 105 8.18 11.63 -9.02
C LEU A 105 8.26 13.12 -8.67
N SER A 106 7.31 13.90 -9.18
CA SER A 106 7.11 15.30 -8.79
C SER A 106 6.66 15.42 -7.33
N ASP A 107 6.79 16.60 -6.73
CA ASP A 107 6.33 16.88 -5.37
C ASP A 107 4.84 16.56 -5.17
N ARG A 108 4.03 16.91 -6.16
CA ARG A 108 2.60 16.58 -6.18
C ARG A 108 2.39 15.07 -6.14
N GLN A 109 3.08 14.31 -6.99
CA GLN A 109 2.92 12.86 -7.04
C GLN A 109 3.38 12.20 -5.74
N ILE A 110 4.47 12.67 -5.12
CA ILE A 110 4.93 12.16 -3.83
C ILE A 110 3.89 12.46 -2.73
N ALA A 111 3.31 13.67 -2.71
CA ALA A 111 2.26 14.01 -1.76
C ALA A 111 1.01 13.13 -1.95
N VAL A 112 0.56 12.95 -3.19
CA VAL A 112 -0.58 12.07 -3.52
C VAL A 112 -0.30 10.63 -3.10
N LEU A 113 0.89 10.11 -3.40
CA LEU A 113 1.31 8.76 -3.00
C LEU A 113 1.34 8.61 -1.48
N LEU A 114 1.98 9.52 -0.75
CA LEU A 114 2.10 9.45 0.71
C LEU A 114 0.75 9.56 1.42
N ASN A 115 -0.15 10.41 0.92
CA ASN A 115 -1.51 10.47 1.44
C ASN A 115 -2.27 9.16 1.20
N TYR A 116 -2.17 8.59 0.00
CA TYR A 116 -2.76 7.28 -0.31
C TYR A 116 -2.20 6.17 0.61
N LEU A 117 -0.88 6.14 0.81
CA LEU A 117 -0.27 5.18 1.73
C LEU A 117 -0.81 5.35 3.16
N ARG A 118 -0.93 6.60 3.62
CA ARG A 118 -1.41 6.88 4.97
C ARG A 118 -2.89 6.51 5.15
N THR A 119 -3.76 6.80 4.17
CA THR A 119 -5.19 6.47 4.25
C THR A 119 -5.42 4.98 4.07
N GLU A 120 -4.88 4.37 3.01
CA GLU A 120 -5.21 3.00 2.64
C GLU A 120 -4.40 1.95 3.38
N GLN A 121 -3.14 2.24 3.75
CA GLN A 121 -2.29 1.27 4.45
C GLN A 121 -2.33 1.47 5.97
N ALA A 122 -2.27 2.72 6.44
CA ALA A 122 -2.24 3.02 7.87
C ALA A 122 -3.62 3.37 8.47
N GLY A 123 -4.66 3.54 7.66
CA GLY A 123 -6.00 3.90 8.14
C GLY A 123 -6.06 5.27 8.83
N LYS A 124 -5.12 6.18 8.52
CA LYS A 124 -5.02 7.51 9.12
C LYS A 124 -5.48 8.57 8.13
N ALA A 125 -5.96 9.70 8.65
CA ALA A 125 -6.27 10.86 7.82
C ALA A 125 -5.01 11.38 7.09
N ALA A 126 -5.21 11.94 5.90
CA ALA A 126 -4.18 12.61 5.12
C ALA A 126 -3.52 13.74 5.90
N TRP A 127 -2.24 14.01 5.61
CA TRP A 127 -1.55 15.15 6.22
C TRP A 127 -1.97 16.47 5.54
N PRO A 128 -2.14 17.56 6.32
CA PRO A 128 -2.35 18.89 5.74
C PRO A 128 -1.07 19.38 5.05
N ASP A 129 -1.22 20.22 4.02
CA ASP A 129 -0.14 20.94 3.33
C ASP A 129 1.05 20.07 2.87
N LEU A 130 0.76 18.80 2.53
CA LEU A 130 1.80 17.80 2.30
C LEU A 130 2.67 18.13 1.09
N GLN A 131 2.09 18.66 0.00
CA GLN A 131 2.87 19.02 -1.18
C GLN A 131 3.91 20.11 -0.87
N GLN A 132 3.51 21.15 -0.13
CA GLN A 132 4.41 22.22 0.29
C GLN A 132 5.54 21.66 1.17
N ARG A 133 5.23 20.71 2.06
CA ARG A 133 6.23 20.06 2.89
C ARG A 133 7.21 19.22 2.08
N VAL A 134 6.72 18.50 1.06
CA VAL A 134 7.58 17.74 0.13
C VAL A 134 8.54 18.66 -0.61
N THR A 135 8.04 19.76 -1.18
CA THR A 135 8.88 20.76 -1.87
C THR A 135 9.97 21.30 -0.95
N ALA A 136 9.61 21.69 0.28
CA ALA A 136 10.55 22.22 1.26
C ALA A 136 11.63 21.21 1.68
N LEU A 137 11.27 19.94 1.86
CA LEU A 137 12.24 18.91 2.21
C LEU A 137 13.12 18.54 1.02
N ARG A 138 12.59 18.55 -0.21
CA ARG A 138 13.37 18.25 -1.42
C ARG A 138 14.42 19.32 -1.70
N SER A 139 14.08 20.59 -1.53
CA SER A 139 15.02 21.70 -1.77
C SER A 139 16.13 21.80 -0.72
N ALA A 140 15.98 21.10 0.41
CA ALA A 140 16.96 21.04 1.49
C ALA A 140 17.95 19.85 1.38
N GLN A 141 17.89 19.08 0.30
CA GLN A 141 18.76 17.91 0.05
C GLN A 141 20.01 18.28 -0.71
#